data_AF-A4F7Q9-F1
#
_entry.id   AF-A4F7Q9-F1
#
_cell.length_a   1.000
_cell.length_b   1.000
_cell.length_c   1.000
_cell.angle_alpha   90.00
_cell.angle_beta   90.00
_cell.angle_gamma   90.00
#
_symmetry.space_group_name_H-M   'P 1'
#
loop_
_entity.id
_entity.type
_entity.pdbx_description
1 polymer ?
#
loop_
_entity_poly.entity_id
_entity_poly.type
_entity_poly.pdbx_seq_one_letter_code
_entity_poly.pdbx_strand_id
1 'polypeptide(L)' 'MQAQQVNAPCTMELDPVTVTAVGRWHGSVVSFEQTYSNSCVLSVQTGAVFDI' A
#
# COMPACT_ATOMS: atom_id res chain seq x y z
N MET A 1 -0.27 21.50 6.95
CA MET A 1 0.35 20.76 5.83
C MET A 1 -0.66 19.70 5.43
N GLN A 2 -1.32 19.87 4.29
CA GLN A 2 -2.56 19.13 3.97
C GLN A 2 -2.22 17.71 3.47
N ALA A 3 -2.82 16.70 4.09
CA ALA A 3 -2.87 15.36 3.52
C ALA A 3 -3.93 15.38 2.41
N GLN A 4 -3.50 15.52 1.16
CA GLN A 4 -4.38 15.36 0.01
C GLN A 4 -4.99 13.95 0.09
N GLN A 5 -6.31 13.86 0.23
CA GLN A 5 -7.06 12.63 -0.01
C GLN A 5 -6.99 12.34 -1.51
N VAL A 6 -5.97 11.58 -1.93
CA VAL A 6 -5.77 11.21 -3.33
C VAL A 6 -6.72 10.06 -3.67
N ASN A 7 -7.98 10.36 -3.97
CA ASN A 7 -8.81 9.42 -4.73
C ASN A 7 -8.34 9.46 -6.20
N ALA A 8 -7.17 8.89 -6.48
CA ALA A 8 -6.72 8.67 -7.85
C ALA A 8 -7.46 7.44 -8.42
N PRO A 9 -8.10 7.57 -9.60
CA PRO A 9 -8.74 6.43 -10.24
C PRO A 9 -7.68 5.44 -10.73
N CYS A 10 -7.92 4.15 -10.49
CA CYS A 10 -7.11 3.05 -11.03
C CYS A 10 -7.89 2.31 -12.13
N THR A 11 -7.15 1.70 -13.07
CA THR A 11 -7.74 0.75 -14.01
C THR A 11 -8.26 -0.49 -13.26
N MET A 12 -9.20 -1.21 -13.88
CA MET A 12 -9.72 -2.48 -13.37
C MET A 12 -8.94 -3.69 -13.92
N GLU A 13 -7.71 -3.46 -14.38
CA GLU A 13 -6.81 -4.54 -14.78
C GLU A 13 -6.46 -5.41 -13.58
N LEU A 14 -6.44 -6.72 -13.80
CA LEU A 14 -6.08 -7.70 -12.78
C LEU A 14 -4.62 -8.13 -12.99
N ASP A 15 -3.73 -7.51 -12.20
CA ASP A 15 -2.30 -7.81 -12.14
C ASP A 15 -1.87 -7.82 -10.67
N PRO A 16 -2.21 -8.88 -9.92
CA PRO A 16 -2.18 -8.84 -8.47
C PRO A 16 -0.76 -8.72 -7.90
N VAL A 17 -0.60 -7.85 -6.90
CA VAL A 17 0.68 -7.61 -6.20
C VAL A 17 0.51 -7.88 -4.71
N THR A 18 1.37 -8.74 -4.16
CA THR A 18 1.44 -9.02 -2.71
C THR A 18 2.62 -8.28 -2.11
N VAL A 19 2.38 -7.57 -1.00
CA VAL A 19 3.42 -6.93 -0.22
C VAL A 19 3.44 -7.43 1.20
N THR A 20 4.63 -7.40 1.80
CA THR A 20 4.86 -7.75 3.20
C THR A 20 5.64 -6.65 3.89
N ALA A 21 5.32 -6.41 5.16
CA ALA A 21 6.11 -5.57 6.05
C ALA A 21 6.24 -6.24 7.42
N VAL A 22 7.47 -6.60 7.78
CA VAL A 22 7.79 -7.28 9.04
C VAL A 22 8.82 -6.46 9.79
N GLY A 23 8.57 -6.19 11.06
CA GLY A 23 9.50 -5.43 11.88
C GLY A 23 8.93 -4.98 13.22
N ARG A 24 9.48 -3.90 13.76
CA ARG A 24 8.99 -3.24 14.96
C ARG A 24 8.51 -1.83 14.63
N TRP A 25 7.27 -1.53 14.99
CA TRP A 25 6.66 -0.21 14.83
C TRP A 25 6.22 0.31 16.20
N HIS A 26 6.75 1.46 16.61
CA HIS A 26 6.51 2.04 17.95
C HIS A 26 6.71 1.04 19.12
N GLY A 27 7.71 0.16 18.98
CA GLY A 27 8.05 -0.83 20.01
C GLY A 27 7.25 -2.15 19.93
N SER A 28 6.19 -2.22 19.13
CA SER A 28 5.40 -3.43 18.91
C SER A 28 5.88 -4.19 17.68
N VAL A 29 5.84 -5.52 17.73
CA VAL A 29 6.11 -6.36 16.55
C VAL A 29 4.94 -6.23 15.58
N VAL A 30 5.24 -5.97 14.31
CA VAL A 30 4.27 -5.91 13.22
C VAL A 30 4.64 -6.96 12.18
N SER A 31 3.61 -7.68 11.72
CA SER A 31 3.65 -8.58 10.57
C SER A 31 2.44 -8.25 9.71
N PHE A 32 2.67 -7.60 8.58
CA PHE A 32 1.65 -7.20 7.63
C PHE A 32 1.85 -7.95 6.32
N GLU A 33 0.77 -8.45 5.75
CA GLU A 33 0.73 -9.06 4.42
C GLU A 33 -0.62 -8.70 3.78
N GLN A 34 -0.58 -8.22 2.54
CA GLN A 34 -1.79 -7.94 1.77
C GLN A 34 -1.53 -8.05 0.27
N THR A 35 -2.52 -8.59 -0.44
CA THR A 35 -2.56 -8.60 -1.91
C THR A 35 -3.52 -7.53 -2.42
N TYR A 36 -3.05 -6.72 -3.37
CA TYR A 36 -3.84 -5.72 -4.08
C TYR A 36 -4.11 -6.17 -5.52
N SER A 37 -5.22 -5.71 -6.10
CA SER A 37 -5.63 -6.11 -7.45
C SER A 37 -4.67 -5.66 -8.55
N ASN A 38 -3.96 -4.55 -8.34
CA ASN A 38 -2.87 -4.04 -9.17
C ASN A 38 -2.00 -3.03 -8.40
N SER A 39 -0.87 -2.64 -9.00
CA SER A 39 0.11 -1.71 -8.43
C SER A 39 -0.44 -0.30 -8.18
N CYS A 40 -1.39 0.17 -9.00
CA CYS A 40 -2.07 1.45 -8.78
C CYS A 40 -2.87 1.42 -7.48
N VAL A 41 -3.67 0.37 -7.25
CA VAL A 41 -4.48 0.23 -6.02
C VAL A 41 -3.60 0.17 -4.78
N LEU A 42 -2.46 -0.54 -4.85
CA LEU A 42 -1.45 -0.54 -3.79
C LEU A 42 -0.96 0.87 -3.50
N SER A 43 -0.54 1.62 -4.53
CA SER A 43 0.05 2.95 -4.39
C SER A 43 -0.92 3.96 -3.79
N VAL A 44 -2.18 3.93 -4.24
CA VAL A 44 -3.24 4.82 -3.74
C VAL A 44 -3.60 4.53 -2.28
N GLN A 45 -3.64 3.26 -1.87
CA GLN A 45 -4.00 2.89 -0.50
C GLN A 45 -2.86 3.03 0.51
N THR A 46 -1.61 2.85 0.07
CA THR A 46 -0.45 2.76 0.99
C THR A 46 0.50 3.95 0.90
N GLY A 47 0.45 4.71 -0.19
CA GLY A 47 1.34 5.84 -0.44
C GLY A 47 2.82 5.45 -0.38
N ALA A 48 3.63 6.31 0.23
CA ALA A 48 5.09 6.19 0.25
C ALA A 48 5.65 4.97 1.01
N VAL A 49 4.80 4.18 1.70
CA VAL A 49 5.27 3.04 2.51
C VAL A 49 5.84 1.91 1.63
N PHE A 50 5.25 1.70 0.45
CA PHE A 50 5.66 0.67 -0.51
C PHE A 50 6.10 1.25 -1.86
N ASP A 51 6.45 2.54 -1.88
CA ASP A 51 7.07 3.20 -3.04
C ASP A 51 8.58 2.92 -3.00
N ILE A 52 9.07 2.03 -3.88
CA ILE A 52 10.47 1.57 -3.92
C ILE A 52 11.19 1.95 -5.22
#